data_AF-A0A846BN19-F1
#
_entry.id   AF-A0A846BN19-F1
#
_cell.length_a   1.000
_cell.length_b   1.000
_cell.length_c   1.000
_cell.angle_alpha   90.00
_cell.angle_beta   90.00
_cell.angle_gamma   90.00
#
_symmetry.space_group_name_H-M   'P 1'
#
loop_
_entity.id
_entity.type
_entity.pdbx_description
1 polymer ?
#
loop_
_entity_poly.entity_id
_entity_poly.type
_entity_poly.pdbx_seq_one_letter_code
_entity_poly.pdbx_strand_id
1 'polypeptide(L)'
;MENQAQLTPQEIAVRSHDITVCLERTSVSEFDELTKLGKAVRLALHLRGVPAVKYSILKDVAVHLLDFPTDAVRPVVELLAEAEFVRLDTEGRTIKAVIPDVPFYEALFSNLGEVIGTNNFSEPEELTLLLLHRLASSPMLAEQVYNWGSDKSLVNRIIDIGQQSSFIINQRARGKTVLVSPTYFPENSQAYADLVSASGSQRVRKILNLLRDNQGWPLRILMEKRELAGVRLDDNELAIIKMLAGEGFVPPPAIQTSHAGTNYFLFGPRPGTTRLLPYKRPVYEAAMALVAAVRQGQLLPAEYAIHSPRALLRSFKEKGYLNANTEAIEQYRQVAALRVGRLETTDLGWAKLLLIDLPENIEAVDMAIGLISGSEPSLTANEDIILSLRKGQRYVESLIGRKRIQQDRVVPPDEETQAAIDSYLLRGR
;
A
#
# COMPACT_ATOMS: atom_id res chain seq x y z
N MET A 1 -16.64 -15.06 -22.21
CA MET A 1 -16.57 -15.45 -20.80
C MET A 1 -15.19 -15.05 -20.30
N GLU A 2 -15.04 -13.85 -19.76
CA GLU A 2 -13.78 -13.45 -19.12
C GLU A 2 -13.59 -14.34 -17.89
N ASN A 3 -12.43 -15.00 -17.83
CA ASN A 3 -12.02 -15.81 -16.69
C ASN A 3 -12.12 -14.93 -15.44
N GLN A 4 -13.07 -15.22 -14.53
CA GLN A 4 -13.09 -14.59 -13.21
C GLN A 4 -11.79 -15.04 -12.53
N ALA A 5 -10.79 -14.16 -12.51
CA ALA A 5 -9.55 -14.45 -11.81
C ALA A 5 -9.90 -14.77 -10.36
N GLN A 6 -9.69 -16.02 -9.96
CA GLN A 6 -9.88 -16.44 -8.58
C GLN A 6 -8.90 -15.66 -7.71
N LEU A 7 -9.43 -15.02 -6.67
CA LEU A 7 -8.61 -14.35 -5.67
C LEU A 7 -7.72 -15.38 -4.98
N THR A 8 -6.44 -15.07 -4.82
CA THR A 8 -5.55 -15.87 -3.98
C THR A 8 -5.94 -15.71 -2.50
N PRO A 9 -5.61 -16.68 -1.63
CA PRO A 9 -5.87 -16.58 -0.20
C PRO A 9 -5.31 -15.29 0.42
N GLN A 10 -4.09 -14.92 0.03
CA GLN A 10 -3.45 -13.68 0.45
C GLN A 10 -4.27 -12.45 0.05
N GLU A 11 -4.75 -12.39 -1.19
CA GLU A 11 -5.58 -11.27 -1.66
C GLU A 11 -6.91 -11.19 -0.92
N ILE A 12 -7.54 -12.32 -0.62
CA ILE A 12 -8.76 -12.37 0.20
C ILE A 12 -8.49 -11.75 1.58
N ALA A 13 -7.45 -12.21 2.28
CA ALA A 13 -7.11 -11.69 3.62
C ALA A 13 -6.83 -10.18 3.59
N VAL A 14 -6.09 -9.71 2.59
CA VAL A 14 -5.80 -8.28 2.43
C VAL A 14 -7.08 -7.48 2.17
N ARG A 15 -7.93 -7.92 1.24
CA ARG A 15 -9.16 -7.19 0.89
C ARG A 15 -10.16 -7.19 2.05
N SER A 16 -10.32 -8.31 2.75
CA SER A 16 -11.12 -8.39 3.97
C SER A 16 -10.62 -7.42 5.04
N HIS A 17 -9.31 -7.30 5.21
CA HIS A 17 -8.71 -6.33 6.12
C HIS A 17 -9.03 -4.88 5.70
N ASP A 18 -8.78 -4.52 4.44
CA ASP A 18 -9.03 -3.17 3.93
C ASP A 18 -10.51 -2.75 4.08
N ILE A 19 -11.44 -3.65 3.76
CA ILE A 19 -12.88 -3.42 3.91
C ILE A 19 -13.24 -3.23 5.39
N THR A 20 -12.73 -4.10 6.27
CA THR A 20 -13.02 -4.05 7.70
C THR A 20 -12.51 -2.76 8.35
N VAL A 21 -11.32 -2.29 7.95
CA VAL A 21 -10.79 -1.01 8.43
C VAL A 21 -11.69 0.15 8.03
N CYS A 22 -12.25 0.12 6.83
CA CYS A 22 -13.20 1.13 6.34
C CYS A 22 -14.57 1.05 7.05
N LEU A 23 -15.04 -0.15 7.38
CA LEU A 23 -16.28 -0.37 8.13
C LEU A 23 -16.22 0.15 9.57
N GLU A 24 -15.05 0.07 10.22
CA GLU A 24 -14.89 0.40 11.65
C GLU A 24 -15.92 -0.36 12.53
N ARG A 25 -16.82 0.36 13.20
CA ARG A 25 -17.90 -0.19 14.04
C ARG A 25 -19.20 -0.45 13.26
N THR A 26 -19.27 -0.07 11.98
CA THR A 26 -20.46 -0.26 11.17
C THR A 26 -20.64 -1.74 10.89
N SER A 27 -21.74 -2.31 11.39
CA SER A 27 -22.12 -3.69 11.10
C SER A 27 -22.89 -3.74 9.79
N VAL A 28 -22.51 -4.66 8.92
CA VAL A 28 -23.22 -4.98 7.68
C VAL A 28 -23.70 -6.42 7.83
N SER A 29 -25.02 -6.62 7.81
CA SER A 29 -25.64 -7.94 8.00
C SER A 29 -25.18 -8.98 6.99
N GLU A 30 -24.78 -8.53 5.81
CA GLU A 30 -24.35 -9.34 4.68
C GLU A 30 -22.87 -9.76 4.80
N PHE A 31 -22.09 -9.20 5.74
CA PHE A 31 -20.65 -9.45 5.88
C PHE A 31 -20.31 -10.11 7.22
N ASP A 32 -20.12 -11.42 7.21
CA ASP A 32 -19.78 -12.21 8.40
C ASP A 32 -18.31 -12.67 8.35
N GLU A 33 -18.01 -13.67 7.52
CA GLU A 33 -16.66 -14.23 7.38
C GLU A 33 -15.66 -13.20 6.83
N LEU A 34 -16.09 -12.29 5.95
CA LEU A 34 -15.27 -11.17 5.47
C LEU A 34 -14.82 -10.28 6.63
N THR A 35 -15.77 -9.87 7.47
CA THR A 35 -15.49 -8.99 8.61
C THR A 35 -14.65 -9.72 9.67
N LYS A 36 -14.95 -10.99 9.92
CA LYS A 36 -14.20 -11.84 10.86
C LYS A 36 -12.75 -12.02 10.42
N LEU A 37 -12.50 -12.29 9.14
CA LEU A 37 -11.15 -12.38 8.58
C LEU A 37 -10.39 -11.05 8.71
N GLY A 38 -11.01 -9.94 8.31
CA GLY A 38 -10.36 -8.64 8.39
C GLY A 38 -10.03 -8.21 9.82
N LYS A 39 -10.89 -8.55 10.79
CA LYS A 39 -10.63 -8.39 12.23
C LYS A 39 -9.50 -9.30 12.71
N ALA A 40 -9.45 -10.56 12.27
CA ALA A 40 -8.35 -11.47 12.61
C ALA A 40 -7.01 -10.96 12.13
N VAL A 41 -6.90 -10.53 10.86
CA VAL A 41 -5.70 -9.88 10.34
C VAL A 41 -5.31 -8.68 11.20
N ARG A 42 -6.27 -7.80 11.51
CA ARG A 42 -6.01 -6.59 12.30
C ARG A 42 -5.53 -6.92 13.72
N LEU A 43 -6.10 -7.93 14.36
CA LEU A 43 -5.69 -8.37 15.70
C LEU A 43 -4.31 -9.06 15.68
N ALA A 44 -4.04 -9.93 14.70
CA ALA A 44 -2.75 -10.59 14.53
C ALA A 44 -1.60 -9.58 14.40
N LEU A 45 -1.81 -8.51 13.60
CA LEU A 45 -0.83 -7.43 13.46
C LEU A 45 -0.50 -6.73 14.79
N HIS A 46 -1.45 -6.68 15.74
CA HIS A 46 -1.25 -6.09 17.07
C HIS A 46 -0.71 -7.07 18.11
N LEU A 47 -0.88 -8.37 17.90
CA LEU A 47 -0.40 -9.42 18.80
C LEU A 47 1.04 -9.87 18.50
N ARG A 48 1.55 -9.55 17.31
CA ARG A 48 2.91 -9.93 16.92
C ARG A 48 3.95 -9.33 17.87
N GLY A 49 4.82 -10.20 18.40
CA GLY A 49 5.89 -9.82 19.34
C GLY A 49 5.40 -9.50 20.75
N VAL A 50 4.12 -9.71 21.06
CA VAL A 50 3.55 -9.48 22.39
C VAL A 50 3.70 -10.77 23.22
N PRO A 51 4.11 -10.68 24.50
CA PRO A 51 4.14 -11.85 25.39
C PRO A 51 2.72 -12.36 25.68
N ALA A 52 2.58 -13.46 26.42
CA ALA A 52 1.27 -13.98 26.81
C ALA A 52 0.38 -12.91 27.49
N VAL A 53 -0.86 -12.79 27.04
CA VAL A 53 -1.83 -11.77 27.50
C VAL A 53 -3.07 -12.43 28.06
N LYS A 54 -3.60 -11.89 29.16
CA LYS A 54 -4.90 -12.31 29.70
C LYS A 54 -6.01 -12.00 28.69
N TYR A 55 -6.94 -12.93 28.50
CA TYR A 55 -8.03 -12.79 27.54
C TYR A 55 -8.91 -11.55 27.81
N SER A 56 -9.14 -11.20 29.08
CA SER A 56 -9.89 -9.98 29.45
C SER A 56 -9.22 -8.71 28.92
N ILE A 57 -7.91 -8.59 29.09
CA ILE A 57 -7.13 -7.43 28.61
C ILE A 57 -7.14 -7.40 27.07
N LEU A 58 -6.96 -8.55 26.43
CA LEU A 58 -7.01 -8.64 24.97
C LEU A 58 -8.38 -8.19 24.42
N LYS A 59 -9.46 -8.57 25.12
CA LYS A 59 -10.82 -8.17 24.79
C LYS A 59 -11.00 -6.66 24.91
N ASP A 60 -10.48 -6.04 25.97
CA ASP A 60 -10.55 -4.59 26.17
C ASP A 60 -9.76 -3.86 25.07
N VAL A 61 -8.57 -4.36 24.72
CA VAL A 61 -7.79 -3.83 23.59
C VAL A 61 -8.56 -3.96 22.28
N ALA A 62 -9.15 -5.12 21.99
CA ALA A 62 -9.91 -5.32 20.76
C ALA A 62 -11.12 -4.38 20.67
N VAL A 63 -11.87 -4.20 21.77
CA VAL A 63 -13.08 -3.35 21.79
C VAL A 63 -12.74 -1.86 21.77
N HIS A 64 -11.79 -1.42 22.59
CA HIS A 64 -11.53 0.01 22.80
C HIS A 64 -10.48 0.58 21.84
N LEU A 65 -9.47 -0.21 21.45
CA LEU A 65 -8.40 0.25 20.55
C LEU A 65 -8.67 -0.13 19.10
N LEU A 66 -9.16 -1.35 18.86
CA LEU A 66 -9.39 -1.86 17.50
C LEU A 66 -10.85 -1.71 17.04
N ASP A 67 -11.71 -1.15 17.87
CA ASP A 67 -13.12 -0.89 17.55
C ASP A 67 -13.92 -2.17 17.20
N PHE A 68 -13.58 -3.31 17.81
CA PHE A 68 -14.32 -4.57 17.59
C PHE A 68 -15.63 -4.57 18.38
N PRO A 69 -16.72 -5.11 17.81
CA PRO A 69 -17.87 -5.54 18.59
C PRO A 69 -17.46 -6.59 19.64
N THR A 70 -18.01 -6.49 20.84
CA THR A 70 -17.65 -7.34 22.00
C THR A 70 -17.84 -8.83 21.72
N ASP A 71 -18.88 -9.18 20.96
CA ASP A 71 -19.24 -10.53 20.53
C ASP A 71 -18.30 -11.07 19.45
N ALA A 72 -17.67 -10.20 18.65
CA ALA A 72 -16.74 -10.59 17.60
C ALA A 72 -15.35 -10.99 18.12
N VAL A 73 -14.98 -10.61 19.35
CA VAL A 73 -13.62 -10.87 19.88
C VAL A 73 -13.32 -12.36 19.97
N ARG A 74 -14.24 -13.15 20.54
CA ARG A 74 -14.01 -14.58 20.75
C ARG A 74 -13.86 -15.35 19.42
N PRO A 75 -14.80 -15.22 18.45
CA PRO A 75 -14.66 -15.87 17.15
C PRO A 75 -13.36 -15.49 16.42
N VAL A 76 -12.92 -14.23 16.55
CA VAL A 76 -11.67 -13.76 15.94
C VAL A 76 -10.45 -14.41 16.58
N VAL A 77 -10.41 -14.51 17.91
CA VAL A 77 -9.31 -15.18 18.64
C VAL A 77 -9.26 -16.68 18.35
N GLU A 78 -10.42 -17.31 18.21
CA GLU A 78 -10.53 -18.72 17.82
C GLU A 78 -10.04 -18.95 16.38
N LEU A 79 -10.37 -18.05 15.44
CA LEU A 79 -9.83 -18.08 14.08
C LEU A 79 -8.30 -17.90 14.05
N LEU A 80 -7.75 -17.03 14.90
CA LEU A 80 -6.29 -16.91 15.04
C LEU A 80 -5.65 -18.19 15.60
N ALA A 81 -6.36 -18.91 16.47
CA ALA A 81 -5.87 -20.17 17.03
C ALA A 81 -5.89 -21.29 15.99
N GLU A 82 -6.93 -21.31 15.15
CA GLU A 82 -7.03 -22.22 13.99
C GLU A 82 -5.92 -21.96 12.97
N ALA A 83 -5.53 -20.70 12.78
CA ALA A 83 -4.38 -20.32 11.97
C ALA A 83 -3.02 -20.57 12.63
N GLU A 84 -2.99 -21.17 13.82
CA GLU A 84 -1.78 -21.40 14.64
C GLU A 84 -1.03 -20.11 15.03
N PHE A 85 -1.66 -18.94 14.90
CA PHE A 85 -1.04 -17.65 15.25
C PHE A 85 -1.11 -17.34 16.74
N VAL A 86 -1.98 -18.03 17.45
CA VAL A 86 -2.07 -17.96 18.91
C VAL A 86 -2.32 -19.33 19.49
N ARG A 87 -1.80 -19.58 20.69
CA ARG A 87 -2.20 -20.70 21.52
C ARG A 87 -3.12 -20.19 22.63
N LEU A 88 -4.26 -20.86 22.79
CA LEU A 88 -5.24 -20.51 23.81
C LEU A 88 -4.99 -21.34 25.06
N ASP A 89 -4.74 -20.66 26.18
CA ASP A 89 -4.76 -21.27 27.49
C ASP A 89 -6.20 -21.27 28.01
N THR A 90 -6.81 -22.44 28.06
CA THR A 90 -8.24 -22.62 28.37
C THR A 90 -8.46 -23.43 29.64
N GLU A 91 -9.48 -23.04 30.40
CA GLU A 91 -10.05 -23.85 31.47
C GLU A 91 -11.49 -24.19 31.11
N GLY A 92 -11.71 -25.41 30.62
CA GLY A 92 -13.00 -25.82 30.05
C GLY A 92 -13.34 -25.02 28.79
N ARG A 93 -14.39 -24.19 28.85
CA ARG A 93 -14.82 -23.31 27.74
C ARG A 93 -14.30 -21.87 27.87
N THR A 94 -13.60 -21.54 28.96
CA THR A 94 -13.16 -20.19 29.25
C THR A 94 -11.71 -20.00 28.80
N ILE A 95 -11.45 -19.00 27.97
CA ILE A 95 -10.09 -18.61 27.58
C ILE A 95 -9.51 -17.74 28.70
N LYS A 96 -8.43 -18.19 29.33
CA LYS A 96 -7.71 -17.44 30.39
C LYS A 96 -6.68 -16.51 29.80
N ALA A 97 -5.85 -17.03 28.90
CA ALA A 97 -4.77 -16.29 28.27
C ALA A 97 -4.60 -16.69 26.81
N VAL A 98 -4.01 -15.78 26.05
CA VAL A 98 -3.67 -15.92 24.64
C VAL A 98 -2.15 -15.76 24.53
N ILE A 99 -1.49 -16.74 23.93
CA ILE A 99 -0.04 -16.78 23.76
C ILE A 99 0.24 -16.58 22.25
N PRO A 100 0.67 -15.39 21.81
CA PRO A 100 0.91 -15.11 20.40
C PRO A 100 2.13 -15.84 19.84
N ASP A 101 2.01 -16.32 18.61
CA ASP A 101 3.08 -16.85 17.76
C ASP A 101 2.85 -16.42 16.31
N VAL A 102 2.68 -15.10 16.11
CA VAL A 102 2.26 -14.53 14.83
C VAL A 102 3.46 -14.45 13.87
N PRO A 103 3.35 -15.01 12.65
CA PRO A 103 4.44 -15.00 11.68
C PRO A 103 4.67 -13.61 11.06
N PHE A 104 5.72 -13.50 10.26
CA PHE A 104 6.02 -12.30 9.48
C PHE A 104 4.94 -11.97 8.44
N TYR A 105 4.86 -10.70 8.04
CA TYR A 105 3.75 -10.10 7.30
C TYR A 105 3.26 -10.93 6.11
N GLU A 106 4.13 -11.39 5.20
CA GLU A 106 3.70 -12.15 4.02
C GLU A 106 3.00 -13.46 4.38
N ALA A 107 3.58 -14.22 5.31
CA ALA A 107 3.01 -15.46 5.83
C ALA A 107 1.74 -15.24 6.67
N LEU A 108 1.60 -14.07 7.31
CA LEU A 108 0.39 -13.70 8.05
C LEU A 108 -0.84 -13.70 7.14
N PHE A 109 -0.76 -13.04 6.00
CA PHE A 109 -1.90 -12.91 5.08
C PHE A 109 -2.16 -14.19 4.29
N SER A 110 -1.13 -14.90 3.86
CA SER A 110 -1.32 -16.18 3.16
C SER A 110 -2.03 -17.19 4.07
N ASN A 111 -1.52 -17.41 5.29
CA ASN A 111 -2.03 -18.46 6.16
C ASN A 111 -3.45 -18.15 6.66
N LEU A 112 -3.76 -16.90 7.04
CA LEU A 112 -5.13 -16.54 7.42
C LEU A 112 -6.11 -16.64 6.26
N GLY A 113 -5.68 -16.32 5.05
CA GLY A 113 -6.50 -16.50 3.85
C GLY A 113 -6.79 -17.99 3.58
N GLU A 114 -5.81 -18.86 3.82
CA GLU A 114 -5.94 -20.30 3.61
C GLU A 114 -6.91 -20.95 4.60
N VAL A 115 -6.89 -20.51 5.86
CA VAL A 115 -7.72 -21.08 6.94
C VAL A 115 -9.21 -20.92 6.69
N ILE A 116 -9.66 -19.76 6.18
CA ILE A 116 -11.08 -19.57 5.86
C ILE A 116 -11.48 -20.31 4.57
N GLY A 117 -10.52 -20.58 3.67
CA GLY A 117 -10.76 -21.19 2.37
C GLY A 117 -11.56 -20.29 1.41
N THR A 118 -11.48 -20.56 0.11
CA THR A 118 -12.18 -19.77 -0.92
C THR A 118 -13.70 -19.99 -0.96
N ASN A 119 -14.25 -20.94 -0.19
CA ASN A 119 -15.65 -21.39 -0.33
C ASN A 119 -16.57 -21.02 0.86
N ASN A 120 -16.11 -20.21 1.80
CA ASN A 120 -16.89 -19.83 2.99
C ASN A 120 -17.58 -18.47 2.87
N PHE A 121 -17.34 -17.72 1.79
CA PHE A 121 -17.94 -16.41 1.59
C PHE A 121 -19.34 -16.54 0.98
N SER A 122 -20.25 -15.70 1.46
CA SER A 122 -21.56 -15.51 0.84
C SER A 122 -21.43 -14.74 -0.48
N GLU A 123 -22.43 -14.84 -1.38
CA GLU A 123 -22.44 -14.10 -2.65
C GLU A 123 -22.20 -12.58 -2.48
N PRO A 124 -22.80 -11.88 -1.48
CA PRO A 124 -22.47 -10.49 -1.19
C PRO A 124 -20.99 -10.24 -0.85
N GLU A 125 -20.38 -11.14 -0.08
CA GLU A 125 -18.97 -11.04 0.32
C GLU A 125 -18.03 -11.30 -0.84
N GLU A 126 -18.29 -12.36 -1.63
CA GLU A 126 -17.53 -12.67 -2.84
C GLU A 126 -17.57 -11.50 -3.83
N LEU A 127 -18.76 -10.94 -4.07
CA LEU A 127 -18.92 -9.78 -4.94
C LEU A 127 -18.16 -8.56 -4.42
N THR A 128 -18.18 -8.33 -3.10
CA THR A 128 -17.47 -7.20 -2.47
C THR A 128 -15.96 -7.36 -2.56
N LEU A 129 -15.44 -8.56 -2.29
CA LEU A 129 -14.02 -8.90 -2.41
C LEU A 129 -13.53 -8.74 -3.85
N LEU A 130 -14.30 -9.27 -4.81
CA LEU A 130 -14.00 -9.13 -6.23
C LEU A 130 -14.02 -7.66 -6.66
N LEU A 131 -15.03 -6.90 -6.23
CA LEU A 131 -15.15 -5.47 -6.54
C LEU A 131 -13.94 -4.70 -6.02
N LEU A 132 -13.59 -4.85 -4.75
CA LEU A 132 -12.44 -4.14 -4.19
C LEU A 132 -11.13 -4.60 -4.83
N HIS A 133 -10.98 -5.88 -5.15
CA HIS A 133 -9.82 -6.39 -5.88
C HIS A 133 -9.66 -5.77 -7.27
N ARG A 134 -10.75 -5.67 -8.04
CA ARG A 134 -10.72 -5.00 -9.36
C ARG A 134 -10.43 -3.50 -9.22
N LEU A 135 -10.99 -2.87 -8.20
CA LEU A 135 -10.77 -1.45 -7.89
C LEU A 135 -9.36 -1.17 -7.41
N ALA A 136 -8.69 -2.11 -6.73
CA ALA A 136 -7.29 -1.96 -6.31
C ALA A 136 -6.33 -1.80 -7.50
N SER A 137 -6.68 -2.41 -8.64
CA SER A 137 -5.86 -2.32 -9.86
C SER A 137 -6.17 -1.09 -10.72
N SER A 138 -7.42 -0.65 -10.76
CA SER A 138 -7.86 0.51 -11.56
C SER A 138 -9.29 0.89 -11.17
N PRO A 139 -9.64 2.19 -11.20
CA PRO A 139 -11.03 2.60 -11.18
C PRO A 139 -11.80 2.06 -12.39
N MET A 140 -13.11 1.90 -12.23
CA MET A 140 -13.94 1.18 -13.21
C MET A 140 -15.34 1.77 -13.32
N LEU A 141 -16.02 1.48 -14.43
CA LEU A 141 -17.41 1.93 -14.62
C LEU A 141 -18.35 1.06 -13.77
N ALA A 142 -19.36 1.67 -13.15
CA ALA A 142 -20.38 0.90 -12.43
C ALA A 142 -21.08 -0.11 -13.36
N GLU A 143 -21.29 0.25 -14.63
CA GLU A 143 -21.82 -0.62 -15.68
C GLU A 143 -21.06 -1.95 -15.80
N GLN A 144 -19.75 -1.95 -15.62
CA GLN A 144 -18.93 -3.16 -15.71
C GLN A 144 -19.24 -4.15 -14.57
N VAL A 145 -19.62 -3.65 -13.39
CA VAL A 145 -19.99 -4.49 -12.24
C VAL A 145 -21.33 -5.18 -12.50
N TYR A 146 -22.31 -4.48 -13.07
CA TYR A 146 -23.59 -5.08 -13.45
C TYR A 146 -23.46 -6.18 -14.51
N ASN A 147 -22.37 -6.18 -15.29
CA ASN A 147 -22.11 -7.19 -16.31
C ASN A 147 -21.44 -8.47 -15.76
N TRP A 148 -21.20 -8.57 -14.45
CA TRP A 148 -20.60 -9.76 -13.82
C TRP A 148 -21.57 -10.93 -13.61
N GLY A 149 -22.86 -10.73 -13.87
CA GLY A 149 -23.89 -11.77 -13.78
C GLY A 149 -24.62 -11.85 -12.44
N SER A 150 -24.24 -11.03 -11.45
CA SER A 150 -24.99 -10.88 -10.19
C SER A 150 -26.27 -10.07 -10.38
N ASP A 151 -27.24 -10.25 -9.47
CA ASP A 151 -28.46 -9.43 -9.47
C ASP A 151 -28.13 -7.93 -9.32
N LYS A 152 -28.79 -7.08 -10.12
CA LYS A 152 -28.66 -5.63 -10.06
C LYS A 152 -29.00 -5.09 -8.67
N SER A 153 -29.95 -5.69 -7.97
CA SER A 153 -30.33 -5.27 -6.62
C SER A 153 -29.16 -5.47 -5.63
N LEU A 154 -28.49 -6.62 -5.72
CA LEU A 154 -27.30 -6.95 -4.95
C LEU A 154 -26.13 -6.02 -5.31
N VAL A 155 -25.86 -5.81 -6.60
CA VAL A 155 -24.80 -4.89 -7.06
C VAL A 155 -25.01 -3.48 -6.50
N ASN A 156 -26.23 -2.95 -6.58
CA ASN A 156 -26.57 -1.65 -6.00
C ASN A 156 -26.31 -1.63 -4.49
N ARG A 157 -26.76 -2.67 -3.78
CA ARG A 157 -26.57 -2.79 -2.34
C ARG A 157 -25.09 -2.79 -1.95
N ILE A 158 -24.24 -3.52 -2.66
CA ILE A 158 -22.78 -3.54 -2.40
C ILE A 158 -22.12 -2.19 -2.69
N ILE A 159 -22.51 -1.51 -3.78
CA ILE A 159 -22.00 -0.16 -4.08
C ILE A 159 -22.42 0.83 -2.98
N ASP A 160 -23.68 0.76 -2.53
CA ASP A 160 -24.20 1.61 -1.47
C ASP A 160 -23.48 1.37 -0.14
N ILE A 161 -23.29 0.10 0.24
CA ILE A 161 -22.48 -0.28 1.42
C ILE A 161 -21.07 0.28 1.30
N GLY A 162 -20.43 0.12 0.13
CA GLY A 162 -19.07 0.61 -0.12
C GLY A 162 -18.94 2.13 -0.04
N GLN A 163 -19.96 2.86 -0.48
CA GLN A 163 -20.02 4.32 -0.38
C GLN A 163 -20.24 4.77 1.07
N GLN A 164 -21.18 4.16 1.79
CA GLN A 164 -21.44 4.47 3.21
C GLN A 164 -20.23 4.14 4.09
N SER A 165 -19.53 3.05 3.77
CA SER A 165 -18.35 2.57 4.49
C SER A 165 -17.05 3.19 3.98
N SER A 166 -17.11 4.11 3.00
CA SER A 166 -15.95 4.85 2.47
C SER A 166 -14.83 4.00 1.84
N PHE A 167 -15.08 2.74 1.46
CA PHE A 167 -14.12 1.96 0.66
C PHE A 167 -14.36 2.08 -0.86
N ILE A 168 -15.45 2.75 -1.25
CA ILE A 168 -15.78 3.15 -2.63
C ILE A 168 -16.20 4.62 -2.65
N ILE A 169 -15.73 5.37 -3.64
CA ILE A 169 -16.24 6.67 -4.04
C ILE A 169 -16.95 6.48 -5.38
N ASN A 170 -18.18 6.98 -5.46
CA ASN A 170 -18.97 7.03 -6.67
C ASN A 170 -18.86 8.43 -7.31
N GLN A 171 -18.15 8.53 -8.43
CA GLN A 171 -17.90 9.78 -9.12
C GLN A 171 -18.59 9.81 -10.47
N ARG A 172 -19.35 10.87 -10.75
CA ARG A 172 -19.97 11.07 -12.06
C ARG A 172 -19.03 11.86 -12.96
N ALA A 173 -18.64 11.27 -14.09
CA ALA A 173 -17.75 11.89 -15.07
C ALA A 173 -18.26 11.60 -16.49
N ARG A 174 -18.41 12.66 -17.30
CA ARG A 174 -18.91 12.58 -18.70
C ARG A 174 -20.18 11.74 -18.87
N GLY A 175 -21.13 11.90 -17.94
CA GLY A 175 -22.40 11.18 -17.94
C GLY A 175 -22.33 9.72 -17.45
N LYS A 176 -21.13 9.21 -17.16
CA LYS A 176 -20.90 7.85 -16.65
C LYS A 176 -20.61 7.84 -15.15
N THR A 177 -20.96 6.75 -14.50
CA THR A 177 -20.71 6.49 -13.08
C THR A 177 -19.42 5.70 -12.95
N VAL A 178 -18.41 6.28 -12.31
CA VAL A 178 -17.10 5.65 -12.09
C VAL A 178 -16.92 5.34 -10.60
N LEU A 179 -16.57 4.10 -10.32
CA LEU A 179 -16.23 3.61 -9.00
C LEU A 179 -14.71 3.73 -8.81
N VAL A 180 -14.31 4.35 -7.70
CA VAL A 180 -12.91 4.55 -7.31
C VAL A 180 -12.74 4.08 -5.87
N SER A 181 -11.72 3.29 -5.56
CA SER A 181 -11.43 2.99 -4.16
C SER A 181 -10.44 4.02 -3.59
N PRO A 182 -10.84 4.83 -2.58
CA PRO A 182 -9.95 5.83 -1.97
C PRO A 182 -8.79 5.20 -1.20
N THR A 183 -8.87 3.90 -0.87
CA THR A 183 -7.78 3.14 -0.25
C THR A 183 -6.57 3.05 -1.17
N TYR A 184 -6.80 2.87 -2.47
CA TYR A 184 -5.75 2.67 -3.47
C TYR A 184 -5.48 3.93 -4.31
N PHE A 185 -6.46 4.83 -4.44
CA PHE A 185 -6.37 6.07 -5.22
C PHE A 185 -6.76 7.29 -4.36
N PRO A 186 -5.94 7.67 -3.35
CA PRO A 186 -6.34 8.65 -2.34
C PRO A 186 -6.28 10.11 -2.77
N GLU A 187 -5.46 10.46 -3.78
CA GLU A 187 -5.10 11.85 -4.12
C GLU A 187 -6.18 12.56 -4.95
N ASN A 188 -6.48 12.09 -6.16
CA ASN A 188 -7.39 12.78 -7.09
C ASN A 188 -8.41 11.84 -7.77
N SER A 189 -9.44 11.44 -7.03
CA SER A 189 -10.49 10.53 -7.53
C SER A 189 -11.24 11.09 -8.75
N GLN A 190 -11.35 12.42 -8.88
CA GLN A 190 -12.01 13.06 -10.02
C GLN A 190 -11.21 12.87 -11.31
N ALA A 191 -9.90 13.12 -11.28
CA ALA A 191 -9.02 12.89 -12.43
C ALA A 191 -9.10 11.44 -12.93
N TYR A 192 -9.04 10.48 -12.00
CA TYR A 192 -9.20 9.07 -12.35
C TYR A 192 -10.58 8.75 -12.95
N ALA A 193 -11.64 9.35 -12.42
CA ALA A 193 -12.98 9.20 -12.98
C ALA A 193 -13.07 9.77 -14.41
N ASP A 194 -12.48 10.94 -14.65
CA ASP A 194 -12.44 11.56 -15.96
C ASP A 194 -11.66 10.70 -16.97
N LEU A 195 -10.50 10.15 -16.57
CA LEU A 195 -9.73 9.21 -17.41
C LEU A 195 -10.53 7.96 -17.79
N VAL A 196 -11.14 7.30 -16.80
CA VAL A 196 -11.87 6.05 -17.03
C VAL A 196 -13.10 6.31 -17.88
N SER A 197 -13.80 7.44 -17.67
CA SER A 197 -14.96 7.82 -18.47
C SER A 197 -14.60 8.10 -19.94
N ALA A 198 -13.42 8.70 -20.18
CA ALA A 198 -12.90 9.09 -21.48
C ALA A 198 -12.26 7.94 -22.27
N SER A 199 -11.41 7.15 -21.63
CA SER A 199 -10.52 6.18 -22.29
C SER A 199 -10.83 4.72 -21.97
N GLY A 200 -11.73 4.46 -21.03
CA GLY A 200 -12.11 3.12 -20.59
C GLY A 200 -11.16 2.52 -19.55
N SER A 201 -11.73 1.76 -18.61
CA SER A 201 -10.99 1.21 -17.46
C SER A 201 -9.91 0.21 -17.86
N GLN A 202 -10.11 -0.59 -18.91
CA GLN A 202 -9.13 -1.59 -19.34
C GLN A 202 -7.85 -0.93 -19.88
N ARG A 203 -7.98 0.19 -20.60
CA ARG A 203 -6.82 0.93 -21.12
C ARG A 203 -6.08 1.64 -19.99
N VAL A 204 -6.81 2.25 -19.06
CA VAL A 204 -6.21 2.86 -17.86
C VAL A 204 -5.45 1.80 -17.05
N ARG A 205 -6.06 0.64 -16.80
CA ARG A 205 -5.41 -0.50 -16.12
C ARG A 205 -4.15 -0.97 -16.84
N LYS A 206 -4.19 -1.11 -18.17
CA LYS A 206 -3.01 -1.47 -18.98
C LYS A 206 -1.86 -0.50 -18.72
N ILE A 207 -2.13 0.80 -18.76
CA ILE A 207 -1.11 1.83 -18.54
C ILE A 207 -0.60 1.85 -17.10
N LEU A 208 -1.49 1.71 -16.11
CA LEU A 208 -1.10 1.62 -14.70
C LEU A 208 -0.17 0.43 -14.45
N ASN A 209 -0.50 -0.74 -15.00
CA ASN A 209 0.36 -1.94 -14.92
C ASN A 209 1.70 -1.69 -15.63
N LEU A 210 1.67 -1.12 -16.84
CA LEU A 210 2.89 -0.86 -17.61
C LEU A 210 3.85 0.09 -16.87
N LEU A 211 3.32 1.15 -16.24
CA LEU A 211 4.08 2.06 -15.39
C LEU A 211 4.55 1.39 -14.10
N ARG A 212 3.72 0.55 -13.48
CA ARG A 212 4.07 -0.21 -12.27
C ARG A 212 5.25 -1.15 -12.51
N ASP A 213 5.28 -1.79 -13.67
CA ASP A 213 6.32 -2.75 -14.04
C ASP A 213 7.59 -2.04 -14.55
N ASN A 214 7.50 -0.75 -14.90
CA ASN A 214 8.60 0.06 -15.45
C ASN A 214 8.75 1.41 -14.75
N GLN A 215 8.90 1.37 -13.42
CA GLN A 215 9.02 2.56 -12.58
C GLN A 215 10.23 3.42 -12.96
N GLY A 216 10.04 4.74 -12.90
CA GLY A 216 11.05 5.75 -13.18
C GLY A 216 11.36 5.91 -14.67
N TRP A 217 10.41 5.66 -15.57
CA TRP A 217 10.65 5.90 -16.99
C TRP A 217 10.53 7.41 -17.33
N PRO A 218 11.47 8.02 -18.08
CA PRO A 218 11.39 9.43 -18.43
C PRO A 218 10.22 9.75 -19.36
N LEU A 219 9.39 10.72 -18.96
CA LEU A 219 8.25 11.19 -19.76
C LEU A 219 8.69 11.68 -21.15
N ARG A 220 9.84 12.34 -21.26
CA ARG A 220 10.38 12.83 -22.53
C ARG A 220 10.60 11.71 -23.55
N ILE A 221 11.31 10.65 -23.15
CA ILE A 221 11.57 9.49 -24.01
C ILE A 221 10.26 8.85 -24.46
N LEU A 222 9.28 8.75 -23.55
CA LEU A 222 7.96 8.19 -23.87
C LEU A 222 7.24 9.00 -24.94
N MET A 223 7.28 10.33 -24.84
CA MET A 223 6.63 11.21 -25.79
C MET A 223 7.31 11.22 -27.16
N GLU A 224 8.63 11.15 -27.19
CA GLU A 224 9.41 11.13 -28.43
C GLU A 224 9.32 9.78 -29.16
N LYS A 225 9.49 8.67 -28.44
CA LYS A 225 9.53 7.32 -29.03
C LYS A 225 8.17 6.66 -29.15
N ARG A 226 7.15 7.17 -28.44
CA ARG A 226 5.82 6.55 -28.34
C ARG A 226 5.88 5.09 -27.90
N GLU A 227 6.81 4.78 -26.99
CA GLU A 227 7.11 3.42 -26.56
C GLU A 227 7.54 3.40 -25.10
N LEU A 228 6.97 2.48 -24.32
CA LEU A 228 7.39 2.19 -22.95
C LEU A 228 7.88 0.75 -22.86
N ALA A 229 9.18 0.56 -22.57
CA ALA A 229 9.80 -0.74 -22.40
C ALA A 229 9.48 -1.77 -23.52
N GLY A 230 9.59 -1.37 -24.79
CA GLY A 230 9.28 -2.23 -25.94
C GLY A 230 7.81 -2.21 -26.37
N VAL A 231 6.91 -1.65 -25.56
CA VAL A 231 5.47 -1.59 -25.87
C VAL A 231 5.15 -0.26 -26.55
N ARG A 232 4.72 -0.32 -27.82
CA ARG A 232 4.24 0.87 -28.54
C ARG A 232 2.93 1.39 -27.95
N LEU A 233 2.82 2.71 -27.88
CA LEU A 233 1.71 3.44 -27.29
C LEU A 233 0.96 4.24 -28.34
N ASP A 234 -0.37 4.20 -28.28
CA ASP A 234 -1.23 5.06 -29.11
C ASP A 234 -1.39 6.48 -28.50
N ASP A 235 -1.96 7.43 -29.26
CA ASP A 235 -2.11 8.81 -28.82
C ASP A 235 -3.00 8.95 -27.56
N ASN A 236 -3.98 8.06 -27.38
CA ASN A 236 -4.83 8.07 -26.18
C ASN A 236 -4.05 7.55 -24.97
N GLU A 237 -3.25 6.50 -25.15
CA GLU A 237 -2.39 5.94 -24.11
C GLU A 237 -1.35 6.96 -23.64
N LEU A 238 -0.76 7.72 -24.57
CA LEU A 238 0.13 8.83 -24.23
C LEU A 238 -0.60 9.95 -23.48
N ALA A 239 -1.85 10.25 -23.83
CA ALA A 239 -2.66 11.24 -23.10
C ALA A 239 -2.95 10.79 -21.66
N ILE A 240 -3.28 9.50 -21.45
CA ILE A 240 -3.45 8.92 -20.11
C ILE A 240 -2.17 9.10 -19.29
N ILE A 241 -1.02 8.76 -19.87
CA ILE A 241 0.29 8.90 -19.20
C ILE A 241 0.58 10.35 -18.78
N LYS A 242 0.36 11.32 -19.68
CA LYS A 242 0.54 12.74 -19.36
C LYS A 242 -0.34 13.19 -18.19
N MET A 243 -1.59 12.74 -18.20
CA MET A 243 -2.54 13.09 -17.15
C MET A 243 -2.15 12.47 -15.81
N LEU A 244 -1.74 11.20 -15.80
CA LEU A 244 -1.22 10.53 -14.60
C LEU A 244 0.05 11.19 -14.07
N ALA A 245 0.90 11.73 -14.95
CA ALA A 245 2.09 12.47 -14.55
C ALA A 245 1.76 13.82 -13.86
N GLY A 246 0.67 14.47 -14.27
CA GLY A 246 0.27 15.77 -13.73
C GLY A 246 -0.64 15.69 -12.50
N GLU A 247 -1.58 14.75 -12.49
CA GLU A 247 -2.67 14.67 -11.50
C GLU A 247 -2.70 13.33 -10.71
N GLY A 248 -1.68 12.47 -10.90
CA GLY A 248 -1.64 11.12 -10.34
C GLY A 248 -1.09 11.00 -8.91
N PHE A 249 -0.56 9.81 -8.59
CA PHE A 249 -0.28 9.34 -7.22
C PHE A 249 0.73 10.16 -6.40
N VAL A 250 1.85 10.54 -7.00
CA VAL A 250 2.84 11.44 -6.41
C VAL A 250 3.44 12.25 -7.55
N PRO A 251 3.67 13.56 -7.38
CA PRO A 251 4.34 14.36 -8.41
C PRO A 251 5.66 13.69 -8.84
N PRO A 252 5.89 13.52 -10.15
CA PRO A 252 7.06 12.83 -10.64
C PRO A 252 8.33 13.62 -10.27
N PRO A 253 9.38 12.98 -9.73
CA PRO A 253 10.65 13.66 -9.52
C PRO A 253 11.21 14.12 -10.86
N ALA A 254 11.86 15.28 -10.84
CA ALA A 254 12.49 15.88 -12.01
C ALA A 254 14.00 15.93 -11.82
N ILE A 255 14.75 15.63 -12.88
CA ILE A 255 16.21 15.80 -12.92
C ILE A 255 16.55 16.75 -14.06
N GLN A 256 17.30 17.79 -13.72
CA GLN A 256 17.87 18.72 -14.68
C GLN A 256 19.32 18.33 -14.93
N THR A 257 19.67 18.10 -16.18
CA THR A 257 21.05 17.91 -16.63
C THR A 257 21.42 18.94 -17.69
N SER A 258 22.71 19.20 -17.84
CA SER A 258 23.25 20.08 -18.89
C SER A 258 23.06 19.50 -20.29
N HIS A 259 23.13 18.17 -20.45
CA HIS A 259 23.03 17.49 -21.75
C HIS A 259 21.62 17.08 -22.16
N ALA A 260 20.75 16.69 -21.21
CA ALA A 260 19.41 16.16 -21.51
C ALA A 260 18.25 17.05 -21.06
N GLY A 261 18.53 18.23 -20.50
CA GLY A 261 17.51 19.18 -20.03
C GLY A 261 16.76 18.69 -18.77
N THR A 262 15.55 19.20 -18.55
CA THR A 262 14.66 18.74 -17.47
C THR A 262 13.92 17.49 -17.92
N ASN A 263 13.99 16.42 -17.13
CA ASN A 263 13.24 15.19 -17.36
C ASN A 263 12.41 14.82 -16.13
N TYR A 264 11.13 14.50 -16.34
CA TYR A 264 10.21 14.02 -15.32
C TYR A 264 10.13 12.49 -15.38
N PHE A 265 10.27 11.84 -14.23
CA PHE A 265 10.33 10.39 -14.13
C PHE A 265 9.01 9.85 -13.61
N LEU A 266 8.37 8.99 -14.40
CA LEU A 266 7.02 8.53 -14.10
C LEU A 266 7.05 7.37 -13.12
N PHE A 267 6.11 7.41 -12.18
CA PHE A 267 5.87 6.33 -11.24
C PHE A 267 4.41 5.91 -11.31
N GLY A 268 4.17 4.61 -11.39
CA GLY A 268 2.84 4.02 -11.24
C GLY A 268 2.41 3.96 -9.78
N PRO A 269 1.21 3.43 -9.49
CA PRO A 269 0.87 3.01 -8.14
C PRO A 269 1.96 2.05 -7.63
N ARG A 270 2.32 2.18 -6.36
CA ARG A 270 3.36 1.34 -5.75
C ARG A 270 2.99 -0.15 -5.90
N PRO A 271 3.95 -1.03 -6.20
CA PRO A 271 3.74 -2.47 -6.08
C PRO A 271 3.38 -2.82 -4.63
N GLY A 272 2.24 -3.47 -4.45
CA GLY A 272 1.72 -3.82 -3.13
C GLY A 272 0.29 -3.32 -2.92
N THR A 273 -0.45 -4.06 -2.12
CA THR A 273 -1.88 -3.86 -1.85
C THR A 273 -2.16 -2.86 -0.73
N THR A 274 -1.13 -2.29 -0.10
CA THR A 274 -1.30 -1.45 1.08
C THR A 274 -1.01 0.01 0.77
N ARG A 275 -1.93 0.88 1.19
CA ARG A 275 -1.78 2.34 1.15
C ARG A 275 -0.45 2.75 1.77
N LEU A 276 0.29 3.64 1.10
CA LEU A 276 1.49 4.25 1.68
C LEU A 276 1.09 5.01 2.93
N LEU A 277 1.60 4.58 4.09
CA LEU A 277 1.34 5.27 5.34
C LEU A 277 1.97 6.68 5.28
N PRO A 278 1.30 7.73 5.78
CA PRO A 278 1.79 9.10 5.66
C PRO A 278 3.24 9.30 6.14
N TYR A 279 3.66 8.58 7.19
CA TYR A 279 5.02 8.65 7.72
C TYR A 279 6.07 7.92 6.86
N LYS A 280 5.66 7.04 5.94
CA LYS A 280 6.54 6.39 4.94
C LYS A 280 6.68 7.22 3.66
N ARG A 281 5.94 8.34 3.53
CA ARG A 281 6.00 9.22 2.37
C ARG A 281 7.40 9.79 2.10
N PRO A 282 8.16 10.28 3.10
CA PRO A 282 9.52 10.75 2.87
C PRO A 282 10.45 9.64 2.36
N VAL A 283 10.32 8.42 2.90
CA VAL A 283 11.11 7.25 2.48
C VAL A 283 10.77 6.85 1.04
N TYR A 284 9.48 6.92 0.66
CA TYR A 284 9.04 6.64 -0.70
C TYR A 284 9.51 7.70 -1.69
N GLU A 285 9.45 8.99 -1.33
CA GLU A 285 9.98 10.09 -2.14
C GLU A 285 11.51 9.97 -2.34
N ALA A 286 12.24 9.60 -1.29
CA ALA A 286 13.65 9.25 -1.36
C ALA A 286 13.92 8.07 -2.32
N ALA A 287 13.12 7.00 -2.23
CA ALA A 287 13.22 5.86 -3.13
C ALA A 287 12.96 6.27 -4.59
N MET A 288 11.92 7.07 -4.86
CA MET A 288 11.64 7.59 -6.20
C MET A 288 12.78 8.46 -6.75
N ALA A 289 13.40 9.30 -5.91
CA ALA A 289 14.55 10.10 -6.32
C ALA A 289 15.76 9.22 -6.68
N LEU A 290 16.03 8.15 -5.93
CA LEU A 290 17.07 7.17 -6.27
C LEU A 290 16.78 6.48 -7.61
N VAL A 291 15.54 6.02 -7.81
CA VAL A 291 15.14 5.37 -9.07
C VAL A 291 15.27 6.33 -10.24
N ALA A 292 14.78 7.57 -10.11
CA ALA A 292 14.91 8.59 -11.13
C ALA A 292 16.38 8.88 -11.48
N ALA A 293 17.23 9.03 -10.46
CA ALA A 293 18.66 9.25 -10.66
C ALA A 293 19.31 8.10 -11.45
N VAL A 294 19.06 6.86 -11.06
CA VAL A 294 19.62 5.70 -11.77
C VAL A 294 19.05 5.57 -13.19
N ARG A 295 17.76 5.86 -13.40
CA ARG A 295 17.13 5.82 -14.73
C ARG A 295 17.62 6.95 -15.64
N GLN A 296 17.98 8.11 -15.11
CA GLN A 296 18.64 9.18 -15.86
C GLN A 296 19.94 8.66 -16.48
N GLY A 297 20.82 8.06 -15.70
CA GLY A 297 22.08 7.51 -16.22
C GLY A 297 21.91 6.23 -17.07
N GLN A 298 20.79 5.53 -16.97
CA GLN A 298 20.51 4.37 -17.83
C GLN A 298 20.00 4.79 -19.21
N LEU A 299 19.02 5.71 -19.25
CA LEU A 299 18.22 5.98 -20.44
C LEU A 299 18.61 7.30 -21.14
N LEU A 300 19.25 8.20 -20.40
CA LEU A 300 19.70 9.52 -20.85
C LEU A 300 21.16 9.80 -20.40
N PRO A 301 22.13 8.87 -20.56
CA PRO A 301 23.53 9.14 -20.21
C PRO A 301 24.17 10.14 -21.16
N ALA A 302 25.13 10.93 -20.67
CA ALA A 302 26.05 11.65 -21.54
C ALA A 302 27.20 10.74 -21.97
N GLU A 303 27.92 10.16 -21.01
CA GLU A 303 29.13 9.35 -21.22
C GLU A 303 29.12 8.07 -20.36
N TYR A 304 28.56 8.12 -19.14
CA TYR A 304 28.63 7.05 -18.15
C TYR A 304 27.31 6.27 -18.07
N ALA A 305 27.06 5.40 -19.06
CA ALA A 305 25.83 4.62 -19.14
C ALA A 305 25.68 3.58 -18.02
N ILE A 306 24.54 3.59 -17.34
CA ILE A 306 24.18 2.57 -16.35
C ILE A 306 23.51 1.39 -17.06
N HIS A 307 24.21 0.26 -17.14
CA HIS A 307 23.66 -0.95 -17.76
C HIS A 307 22.74 -1.75 -16.83
N SER A 308 23.05 -1.79 -15.52
CA SER A 308 22.26 -2.53 -14.53
C SER A 308 21.88 -1.65 -13.33
N PRO A 309 20.72 -0.97 -13.41
CA PRO A 309 20.20 -0.15 -12.31
C PRO A 309 20.11 -0.87 -10.97
N ARG A 310 19.63 -2.12 -10.99
CA ARG A 310 19.47 -2.96 -9.80
C ARG A 310 20.82 -3.30 -9.15
N ALA A 311 21.81 -3.68 -9.95
CA ALA A 311 23.14 -4.00 -9.43
C ALA A 311 23.82 -2.75 -8.85
N LEU A 312 23.60 -1.59 -9.47
CA LEU A 312 24.11 -0.32 -8.96
C LEU A 312 23.55 0.03 -7.58
N LEU A 313 22.22 -0.06 -7.39
CA LEU A 313 21.58 0.20 -6.09
C LEU A 313 21.96 -0.84 -5.04
N ARG A 314 22.11 -2.12 -5.40
CA ARG A 314 22.64 -3.14 -4.48
C ARG A 314 24.06 -2.81 -4.04
N SER A 315 24.93 -2.45 -4.97
CA SER A 315 26.29 -2.01 -4.64
C SER A 315 26.28 -0.75 -3.77
N PHE A 316 25.32 0.17 -3.96
CA PHE A 316 25.19 1.36 -3.11
C PHE A 316 24.84 0.99 -1.67
N LYS A 317 23.90 0.05 -1.47
CA LYS A 317 23.54 -0.47 -0.16
C LYS A 317 24.71 -1.18 0.51
N GLU A 318 25.39 -2.07 -0.21
CA GLU A 318 26.44 -2.93 0.35
C GLU A 318 27.75 -2.18 0.66
N LYS A 319 28.16 -1.27 -0.23
CA LYS A 319 29.43 -0.53 -0.09
C LYS A 319 29.26 0.81 0.62
N GLY A 320 28.04 1.33 0.69
CA GLY A 320 27.76 2.69 1.17
C GLY A 320 28.20 3.80 0.21
N TYR A 321 28.57 3.49 -1.04
CA TYR A 321 28.90 4.50 -2.04
C TYR A 321 28.74 4.04 -3.49
N LEU A 322 28.60 5.01 -4.40
CA LEU A 322 28.71 4.83 -5.85
C LEU A 322 30.00 5.47 -6.35
N ASN A 323 30.64 4.83 -7.32
CA ASN A 323 31.90 5.32 -7.90
C ASN A 323 31.71 6.71 -8.51
N ALA A 324 32.80 7.50 -8.51
CA ALA A 324 32.77 8.85 -9.03
C ALA A 324 32.60 8.88 -10.56
N ASN A 325 31.90 9.89 -11.06
CA ASN A 325 31.86 10.26 -12.47
C ASN A 325 31.51 11.77 -12.59
N THR A 326 31.57 12.32 -13.81
CA THR A 326 31.32 13.74 -14.08
C THR A 326 29.82 14.10 -14.09
N GLU A 327 28.93 13.12 -14.28
CA GLU A 327 27.47 13.32 -14.31
C GLU A 327 26.84 13.26 -12.91
N ALA A 328 27.55 12.71 -11.91
CA ALA A 328 27.04 12.35 -10.61
C ALA A 328 26.44 13.54 -9.83
N ILE A 329 27.01 14.73 -9.98
CA ILE A 329 26.52 15.94 -9.33
C ILE A 329 25.12 16.29 -9.80
N GLU A 330 24.87 16.25 -11.11
CA GLU A 330 23.56 16.57 -11.69
C GLU A 330 22.57 15.43 -11.45
N GLN A 331 23.03 14.19 -11.60
CA GLN A 331 22.23 12.98 -11.46
C GLN A 331 21.71 12.75 -10.04
N TYR A 332 22.56 12.92 -9.02
CA TYR A 332 22.24 12.59 -7.63
C TYR A 332 21.97 13.82 -6.75
N ARG A 333 21.88 15.02 -7.32
CA ARG A 333 21.58 16.26 -6.57
C ARG A 333 20.35 16.13 -5.70
N GLN A 334 19.27 15.58 -6.24
CA GLN A 334 18.00 15.43 -5.53
C GLN A 334 18.09 14.39 -4.41
N VAL A 335 18.84 13.31 -4.63
CA VAL A 335 19.13 12.29 -3.61
C VAL A 335 19.90 12.91 -2.44
N ALA A 336 20.85 13.81 -2.74
CA ALA A 336 21.59 14.54 -1.73
C ALA A 336 20.72 15.58 -0.99
N ALA A 337 19.83 16.29 -1.70
CA ALA A 337 18.89 17.24 -1.11
C ALA A 337 17.92 16.55 -0.11
N LEU A 338 17.51 15.33 -0.40
CA LEU A 338 16.68 14.49 0.47
C LEU A 338 17.47 13.81 1.61
N ARG A 339 18.77 14.08 1.74
CA ARG A 339 19.67 13.53 2.77
C ARG A 339 19.75 12.00 2.79
N VAL A 340 19.51 11.37 1.65
CA VAL A 340 19.71 9.93 1.46
C VAL A 340 21.19 9.63 1.28
N GLY A 341 21.88 10.48 0.54
CA GLY A 341 23.32 10.44 0.37
C GLY A 341 23.95 11.83 0.42
N ARG A 342 25.27 11.88 0.33
CA ARG A 342 26.04 13.11 0.17
C ARG A 342 26.95 13.00 -1.04
N LEU A 343 27.04 14.09 -1.79
CA LEU A 343 27.99 14.19 -2.90
C LEU A 343 29.35 14.62 -2.36
N GLU A 344 30.38 13.85 -2.67
CA GLU A 344 31.78 14.21 -2.39
C GLU A 344 32.47 14.46 -3.73
N THR A 345 32.86 15.71 -3.97
CA THR A 345 33.60 16.10 -5.17
C THR A 345 35.03 15.60 -5.07
N THR A 346 35.49 14.95 -6.12
CA THR A 346 36.90 14.68 -6.38
C THR A 346 37.42 15.72 -7.38
N ASP A 347 38.70 15.66 -7.74
CA ASP A 347 39.30 16.59 -8.70
C ASP A 347 38.59 16.56 -10.06
N LEU A 348 38.67 17.68 -10.81
CA LEU A 348 38.22 17.81 -12.20
C LEU A 348 36.71 17.62 -12.45
N GLY A 349 35.86 17.98 -11.48
CA GLY A 349 34.40 17.97 -11.65
C GLY A 349 33.75 16.59 -11.49
N TRP A 350 34.53 15.60 -11.05
CA TRP A 350 34.04 14.29 -10.69
C TRP A 350 33.41 14.32 -9.29
N ALA A 351 32.37 13.53 -9.06
CA ALA A 351 31.83 13.34 -7.72
C ALA A 351 31.37 11.91 -7.50
N LYS A 352 31.53 11.42 -6.27
CA LYS A 352 30.93 10.16 -5.79
C LYS A 352 29.73 10.45 -4.90
N LEU A 353 28.74 9.57 -4.92
CA LEU A 353 27.63 9.59 -3.97
C LEU A 353 27.96 8.65 -2.81
N LEU A 354 27.97 9.17 -1.59
CA LEU A 354 28.08 8.37 -0.36
C LEU A 354 26.71 8.23 0.29
N LEU A 355 26.36 7.04 0.76
CA LEU A 355 25.16 6.78 1.52
C LEU A 355 25.29 7.41 2.91
N ILE A 356 24.24 8.08 3.38
CA ILE A 356 24.14 8.49 4.77
C ILE A 356 23.52 7.31 5.52
N ASP A 357 24.30 6.69 6.41
CA ASP A 357 23.95 5.47 7.14
C ASP A 357 22.90 5.74 8.22
N LEU A 358 21.66 5.89 7.77
CA LEU A 358 20.47 6.01 8.59
C LEU A 358 19.48 4.90 8.19
N PRO A 359 18.75 4.31 9.15
CA PRO A 359 17.83 3.21 8.85
C PRO A 359 16.77 3.53 7.79
N GLU A 360 16.22 4.74 7.81
CA GLU A 360 15.25 5.23 6.82
C GLU A 360 15.85 5.36 5.42
N ASN A 361 17.14 5.65 5.31
CA ASN A 361 17.85 5.74 4.04
C ASN A 361 18.16 4.36 3.46
N ILE A 362 18.53 3.40 4.32
CA ILE A 362 18.67 1.99 3.92
C ILE A 362 17.33 1.47 3.42
N GLU A 363 16.25 1.76 4.13
CA GLU A 363 14.89 1.41 3.70
C GLU A 363 14.54 2.05 2.34
N ALA A 364 14.90 3.31 2.11
CA ALA A 364 14.69 3.97 0.83
C ALA A 364 15.46 3.29 -0.32
N VAL A 365 16.69 2.82 -0.07
CA VAL A 365 17.47 2.06 -1.07
C VAL A 365 16.83 0.70 -1.34
N ASP A 366 16.38 -0.02 -0.32
CA ASP A 366 15.66 -1.29 -0.48
C ASP A 366 14.36 -1.12 -1.27
N MET A 367 13.63 -0.06 -0.97
CA MET A 367 12.42 0.29 -1.68
C MET A 367 12.70 0.63 -3.16
N ALA A 368 13.76 1.38 -3.43
CA ALA A 368 14.19 1.69 -4.80
C ALA A 368 14.59 0.43 -5.58
N ILE A 369 15.26 -0.54 -4.94
CA ILE A 369 15.59 -1.84 -5.53
C ILE A 369 14.30 -2.60 -5.91
N GLY A 370 13.30 -2.61 -5.03
CA GLY A 370 11.98 -3.22 -5.30
C GLY A 370 11.28 -2.57 -6.49
N LEU A 371 11.19 -1.23 -6.49
CA LEU A 371 10.56 -0.45 -7.56
C LEU A 371 11.17 -0.72 -8.95
N ILE A 372 12.50 -0.81 -9.05
CA ILE A 372 13.18 -1.09 -10.33
C ILE A 372 12.97 -2.54 -10.78
N SER A 373 12.84 -3.46 -9.83
CA SER A 373 12.71 -4.89 -10.11
C SER A 373 11.27 -5.30 -10.46
N GLY A 374 10.30 -4.39 -10.38
CA GLY A 374 8.87 -4.70 -10.48
C GLY A 374 8.38 -5.64 -9.38
N SER A 375 9.21 -5.87 -8.36
CA SER A 375 8.95 -6.77 -7.23
C SER A 375 8.41 -5.95 -6.07
N GLU A 376 7.59 -6.55 -5.23
CA GLU A 376 7.25 -5.93 -3.97
C GLU A 376 8.54 -5.68 -3.18
N PRO A 377 8.80 -4.43 -2.73
CA PRO A 377 9.87 -4.21 -1.78
C PRO A 377 9.53 -4.98 -0.52
N SER A 378 10.29 -6.02 -0.20
CA SER A 378 10.16 -6.74 1.07
C SER A 378 10.30 -5.71 2.18
N LEU A 379 9.25 -5.51 2.99
CA LEU A 379 9.27 -4.66 4.19
C LEU A 379 10.09 -5.30 5.31
N THR A 380 11.24 -5.89 4.97
CA THR A 380 12.09 -6.69 5.87
C THR A 380 13.14 -5.87 6.62
N ALA A 381 13.26 -4.57 6.36
CA ALA A 381 14.24 -3.73 7.04
C ALA A 381 13.59 -2.84 8.11
N ASN A 382 13.74 -3.27 9.37
CA ASN A 382 13.64 -2.48 10.61
C ASN A 382 12.24 -2.06 11.11
N GLU A 383 11.37 -3.04 11.37
CA GLU A 383 10.16 -2.85 12.18
C GLU A 383 10.49 -2.54 13.66
N ASP A 384 11.67 -2.91 14.17
CA ASP A 384 12.13 -2.57 15.53
C ASP A 384 12.23 -1.04 15.74
N ILE A 385 12.47 -0.29 14.67
CA ILE A 385 12.51 1.18 14.70
C ILE A 385 11.09 1.75 14.72
N ILE A 386 10.14 1.11 14.01
CA ILE A 386 8.71 1.45 14.06
C ILE A 386 8.15 1.21 15.48
N LEU A 387 8.59 0.14 16.16
CA LEU A 387 8.28 -0.14 17.56
C LEU A 387 8.88 0.91 18.52
N SER A 388 10.09 1.41 18.24
CA SER A 388 10.74 2.43 19.06
C SER A 388 10.08 3.83 18.95
N LEU A 389 9.56 4.19 17.77
CA LEU A 389 8.84 5.45 17.53
C LEU A 389 7.39 5.44 18.07
N ARG A 390 6.82 4.25 18.32
CA ARG A 390 5.45 4.09 18.88
C ARG A 390 5.36 4.36 20.38
N LYS A 391 6.48 4.49 21.10
CA LYS A 391 6.50 4.86 22.52
C LYS A 391 6.17 6.34 22.73
N GLY A 392 4.89 6.69 22.53
CA GLY A 392 4.35 8.02 22.89
C GLY A 392 3.38 8.65 21.91
N GLN A 393 3.11 8.04 20.75
CA GLN A 393 2.13 8.56 19.79
C GLN A 393 0.91 7.63 19.68
N ARG A 394 -0.29 8.17 19.91
CA ARG A 394 -1.55 7.50 19.56
C ARG A 394 -1.63 7.39 18.04
N TYR A 395 -1.27 6.22 17.50
CA TYR A 395 -1.41 5.93 16.08
C TYR A 395 -2.90 5.75 15.76
N VAL A 396 -3.46 6.68 14.99
CA VAL A 396 -4.76 6.50 14.33
C VAL A 396 -4.44 6.07 12.90
N GLU A 397 -4.87 4.87 12.49
CA GLU A 397 -4.75 4.40 11.11
C GLU A 397 -5.27 5.50 10.16
N SER A 398 -4.57 5.80 9.07
CA SER A 398 -4.87 6.96 8.22
C SER A 398 -6.24 6.89 7.52
N LEU A 399 -6.86 5.71 7.47
CA LEU A 399 -8.24 5.51 7.00
C LEU A 399 -9.25 6.01 8.05
N ILE A 400 -9.02 5.67 9.31
CA ILE A 400 -9.79 6.11 10.47
C ILE A 400 -9.71 7.64 10.63
N GLY A 401 -8.54 8.24 10.40
CA GLY A 401 -8.35 9.69 10.47
C GLY A 401 -9.25 10.48 9.52
N ARG A 402 -9.50 9.98 8.30
CA ARG A 402 -10.30 10.69 7.28
C ARG A 402 -11.80 10.71 7.60
N LYS A 403 -12.32 9.61 8.16
CA LYS A 403 -13.72 9.50 8.60
C LYS A 403 -13.96 10.19 9.94
N ARG A 404 -13.01 10.10 10.88
CA ARG A 404 -13.07 10.84 12.17
C ARG A 404 -13.05 12.36 11.99
N ILE A 405 -12.27 12.89 11.04
CA ILE A 405 -12.31 14.32 10.67
C ILE A 405 -13.71 14.75 10.19
N GLN A 406 -14.53 13.82 9.69
CA GLN A 406 -15.88 14.10 9.21
C GLN A 406 -16.99 13.86 10.24
N GLN A 407 -16.73 13.20 11.38
CA GLN A 407 -17.81 12.62 12.22
C GLN A 407 -17.64 12.74 13.75
N ASP A 408 -16.81 13.64 14.29
CA ASP A 408 -16.50 13.77 15.74
C ASP A 408 -17.58 13.34 16.76
N ARG A 409 -17.20 12.38 17.64
CA ARG A 409 -17.24 12.38 19.14
C ARG A 409 -17.20 10.94 19.66
N VAL A 410 -16.06 10.53 20.20
CA VAL A 410 -15.91 9.24 20.92
C VAL A 410 -16.00 9.50 22.42
N VAL A 411 -16.81 8.70 23.14
CA VAL A 411 -16.88 8.70 24.60
C VAL A 411 -15.60 8.05 25.14
N PRO A 412 -14.85 8.71 26.04
CA PRO A 412 -13.57 8.18 26.55
C PRO A 412 -13.78 6.97 27.47
N PRO A 413 -12.81 6.02 27.50
CA PRO A 413 -12.78 4.93 28.48
C PRO A 413 -12.56 5.46 29.90
N ASP A 414 -12.92 4.67 30.91
CA ASP A 414 -12.62 4.98 32.32
C ASP A 414 -11.11 4.93 32.63
N GLU A 415 -10.70 5.53 33.74
CA GLU A 415 -9.28 5.70 34.10
C GLU A 415 -8.54 4.36 34.30
N GLU A 416 -9.23 3.34 34.79
CA GLU A 416 -8.65 2.01 35.03
C GLU A 416 -8.38 1.27 33.71
N THR A 417 -9.33 1.33 32.79
CA THR A 417 -9.22 0.78 31.43
C THR A 417 -8.14 1.52 30.64
N GLN A 418 -8.08 2.86 30.76
CA GLN A 418 -7.06 3.66 30.10
C GLN A 418 -5.65 3.30 30.61
N ALA A 419 -5.46 3.13 31.93
CA ALA A 419 -4.18 2.74 32.51
C ALA A 419 -3.74 1.32 32.10
N ALA A 420 -4.68 0.38 31.97
CA ALA A 420 -4.41 -0.97 31.47
C ALA A 420 -4.00 -0.97 29.99
N ILE A 421 -4.68 -0.18 29.15
CA ILE A 421 -4.33 0.03 27.73
C ILE A 421 -2.94 0.64 27.59
N ASP A 422 -2.64 1.68 28.37
CA ASP A 422 -1.35 2.35 28.31
C ASP A 422 -0.21 1.43 28.81
N SER A 423 -0.46 0.61 29.84
CA SER A 423 0.50 -0.43 30.27
C SER A 423 0.71 -1.51 29.21
N TYR A 424 -0.31 -1.87 28.43
CA TYR A 424 -0.19 -2.83 27.33
C TYR A 424 0.73 -2.28 26.23
N LEU A 425 0.52 -1.02 25.82
CA LEU A 425 1.32 -0.36 24.78
C LEU A 425 2.80 -0.17 25.16
N LEU A 426 3.10 -0.10 26.46
CA LEU A 426 4.45 0.17 26.97
C LEU A 426 5.29 -1.09 27.25
N ARG A 427 4.71 -2.30 27.16
CA ARG A 427 5.40 -3.57 27.48
C ARG A 427 6.29 -4.15 26.36
N GLY A 428 6.42 -3.46 25.24
CA GLY A 428 7.46 -3.76 24.24
C GLY A 428 8.84 -3.33 24.71
N ARG A 429 9.53 -4.19 25.46
CA ARG A 429 10.98 -4.17 25.66
C ARG A 429 11.52 -5.59 25.61
#